data_AF-A0A2U9PRH9-F1
#
_entry.id   AF-A0A2U9PRH9-F1
#
_cell.length_a   1.000
_cell.length_b   1.000
_cell.length_c   1.000
_cell.angle_alpha   90.00
_cell.angle_beta   90.00
_cell.angle_gamma   90.00
#
_symmetry.space_group_name_H-M   'P 1'
#
loop_
_entity.id
_entity.type
_entity.pdbx_description
1 polymer ?
#
loop_
_entity_poly.entity_id
_entity_poly.type
_entity_poly.pdbx_seq_one_letter_code
_entity_poly.pdbx_strand_id
1 'polypeptide(L)'
;MRHRTTGLWIATAVIVAVVVAAIALLVMRSDDSTDAADCDIVSALFAEWNDTVGGAETAIKSGKGGRDGALALADAESDMATRIRASHGDVDAPAMAGDLERWASGAEQIAQSRRDQVNNPNRSITDPAPRGYAEGSLSTQTAIASLVEACPEARQPNTNA
;
A
#
# COMPACT_ATOMS: atom_id res chain seq x y z
N MET A 1 36.36 56.28 3.44
CA MET A 1 35.48 55.47 2.55
C MET A 1 35.45 54.00 2.97
N ARG A 2 35.17 53.68 4.25
CA ARG A 2 35.23 52.30 4.78
C ARG A 2 33.85 51.74 5.18
N HIS A 3 32.82 52.58 5.23
CA HIS A 3 31.45 52.18 5.62
C HIS A 3 30.60 51.64 4.45
N ARG A 4 30.94 51.96 3.20
CA ARG A 4 30.15 51.52 2.02
C ARG A 4 30.30 50.02 1.73
N THR A 5 31.47 49.46 1.98
CA THR A 5 31.72 48.02 1.76
C THR A 5 31.06 47.18 2.84
N THR A 6 31.10 47.60 4.10
CA THR A 6 30.53 46.84 5.23
C THR A 6 29.01 46.73 5.14
N GLY A 7 28.32 47.80 4.72
CA GLY A 7 26.86 47.76 4.49
C GLY A 7 26.45 46.84 3.34
N LEU A 8 27.27 46.76 2.28
CA LEU A 8 27.04 45.90 1.12
C LEU A 8 27.15 44.40 1.49
N TRP A 9 28.15 44.03 2.30
CA TRP A 9 28.35 42.65 2.75
C TRP A 9 27.22 42.17 3.66
N ILE A 10 26.73 43.03 4.56
CA ILE A 10 25.60 42.70 5.45
C ILE A 10 24.32 42.50 4.65
N ALA A 11 24.01 43.39 3.70
CA ALA A 11 22.84 43.25 2.85
C ALA A 11 22.87 41.96 2.02
N THR A 12 24.05 41.59 1.49
CA THR A 12 24.23 40.36 0.72
C THR A 12 24.03 39.11 1.59
N ALA A 13 24.58 39.10 2.80
CA ALA A 13 24.41 37.99 3.74
C ALA A 13 22.94 37.78 4.14
N VAL A 14 22.19 38.87 4.37
CA VAL A 14 20.77 38.81 4.69
C VAL A 14 19.95 38.25 3.51
N ILE A 15 20.23 38.68 2.28
CA ILE A 15 19.54 38.17 1.09
C ILE A 15 19.79 36.66 0.92
N VAL A 16 21.04 36.21 1.07
CA VAL A 16 21.38 34.78 0.98
C VAL A 16 20.65 33.97 2.05
N ALA A 17 20.61 34.45 3.30
CA ALA A 17 19.89 33.77 4.37
C ALA A 17 18.39 33.65 4.10
N VAL A 18 17.75 34.71 3.56
CA VAL A 18 16.33 34.70 3.19
C VAL A 18 16.06 33.73 2.05
N VAL A 19 16.92 33.71 1.02
CA VAL A 19 16.79 32.80 -0.11
C VAL A 19 16.94 31.34 0.33
N VAL A 20 17.93 31.03 1.17
CA VAL A 20 18.12 29.68 1.71
C VAL A 20 16.92 29.25 2.56
N ALA A 21 16.38 30.14 3.41
CA ALA A 21 15.19 29.84 4.20
C ALA A 21 13.94 29.61 3.33
N ALA A 22 13.77 30.40 2.26
CA ALA A 22 12.67 30.22 1.32
C ALA A 22 12.78 28.89 0.55
N ILE A 23 13.99 28.51 0.13
CA ILE A 23 14.24 27.22 -0.52
C ILE A 23 13.97 26.06 0.46
N ALA A 24 14.46 26.14 1.70
CA ALA A 24 14.21 25.12 2.72
C ALA A 24 12.71 24.96 3.01
N LEU A 25 11.96 26.07 3.09
CA LEU A 25 10.51 26.04 3.27
C LEU A 25 9.78 25.43 2.07
N LEU A 26 10.25 25.67 0.84
CA LEU A 26 9.68 25.05 -0.36
C LEU A 26 9.93 23.55 -0.41
N VAL A 27 11.14 23.10 -0.05
CA VAL A 27 11.48 21.66 0.02
C VAL A 27 10.62 20.97 1.08
N MET A 28 10.59 21.49 2.31
CA MET A 28 9.79 20.92 3.40
C MET A 28 8.30 20.85 3.06
N ARG A 29 7.76 21.85 2.37
CA ARG A 29 6.35 21.87 1.97
C ARG A 29 6.02 20.89 0.84
N SER A 30 7.02 20.52 0.03
CA SER A 30 6.85 19.58 -1.09
C SER A 30 6.76 18.15 -0.58
N ASP A 31 7.58 17.79 0.41
CA ASP A 31 7.56 16.47 1.05
C ASP A 31 6.19 16.23 1.73
N ASP A 32 5.74 17.16 2.57
CA ASP A 32 4.43 17.05 3.27
C ASP A 32 3.23 16.89 2.30
N SER A 33 3.27 17.52 1.13
CA SER A 33 2.18 17.44 0.15
C SER A 33 2.19 16.17 -0.69
N THR A 34 3.38 15.60 -0.91
CA THR A 34 3.57 14.37 -1.68
C THR A 34 3.17 13.16 -0.83
N ASP A 35 3.59 13.14 0.43
CA ASP A 35 3.22 12.10 1.39
C ASP A 35 1.69 12.04 1.61
N ALA A 36 1.01 13.20 1.64
CA ALA A 36 -0.44 13.24 1.76
C ALA A 36 -1.16 12.62 0.55
N ALA A 37 -0.68 12.88 -0.67
CA ALA A 37 -1.27 12.33 -1.89
C ALA A 37 -1.05 10.81 -2.01
N ASP A 38 0.16 10.34 -1.69
CA ASP A 38 0.47 8.91 -1.66
C ASP A 38 -0.39 8.18 -0.60
N CYS A 39 -0.60 8.80 0.56
CA CYS A 39 -1.46 8.23 1.61
C CYS A 39 -2.95 8.23 1.27
N ASP A 40 -3.44 9.16 0.44
CA ASP A 40 -4.79 9.11 -0.09
C ASP A 40 -4.99 7.90 -1.01
N ILE A 41 -3.99 7.57 -1.84
CA ILE A 41 -4.00 6.37 -2.70
C ILE A 41 -4.04 5.11 -1.86
N VAL A 42 -3.16 4.99 -0.86
CA VAL A 42 -3.13 3.84 0.06
C VAL A 42 -4.47 3.69 0.80
N SER A 43 -5.02 4.79 1.30
CA SER A 43 -6.32 4.79 1.98
C SER A 43 -7.46 4.33 1.08
N ALA A 44 -7.46 4.75 -0.18
CA ALA A 44 -8.44 4.32 -1.17
C ALA A 44 -8.32 2.81 -1.46
N LEU A 45 -7.10 2.30 -1.65
CA LEU A 45 -6.86 0.87 -1.86
C LEU A 45 -7.26 0.03 -0.65
N PHE A 46 -7.02 0.50 0.58
CA PHE A 46 -7.47 -0.20 1.79
C PHE A 46 -9.00 -0.23 1.91
N ALA A 47 -9.67 0.86 1.57
CA ALA A 47 -11.13 0.89 1.54
C ALA A 47 -11.69 -0.08 0.47
N GLU A 48 -11.09 -0.09 -0.72
CA GLU A 48 -11.53 -0.96 -1.81
C GLU A 48 -11.27 -2.44 -1.51
N TRP A 49 -10.13 -2.78 -0.90
CA TRP A 49 -9.85 -4.14 -0.42
C TRP A 49 -10.91 -4.61 0.58
N ASN A 50 -11.26 -3.74 1.54
CA ASN A 50 -12.26 -4.06 2.56
C ASN A 50 -13.65 -4.35 1.96
N ASP A 51 -14.05 -3.57 0.96
CA ASP A 51 -15.33 -3.76 0.28
C ASP A 51 -15.34 -5.04 -0.56
N THR A 52 -14.30 -5.24 -1.37
CA THR A 52 -14.20 -6.34 -2.33
C THR A 52 -13.85 -7.67 -1.66
N VAL A 53 -12.63 -7.79 -1.13
CA VAL A 53 -12.11 -9.01 -0.50
C VAL A 53 -12.82 -9.27 0.82
N GLY A 54 -13.00 -8.23 1.65
CA GLY A 54 -13.71 -8.37 2.93
C GLY A 54 -15.19 -8.74 2.76
N GLY A 55 -15.86 -8.23 1.72
CA GLY A 55 -17.21 -8.63 1.34
C GLY A 55 -17.29 -10.10 0.92
N ALA A 56 -16.37 -10.55 0.06
CA ALA A 56 -16.28 -11.94 -0.38
C ALA A 56 -15.97 -12.91 0.77
N GLU A 57 -15.06 -12.55 1.67
CA GLU A 57 -14.77 -13.34 2.88
C GLU A 57 -16.00 -13.47 3.79
N THR A 58 -16.74 -12.37 3.98
CA THR A 58 -17.93 -12.36 4.83
C THR A 58 -19.01 -13.29 4.26
N ALA A 59 -19.16 -13.33 2.94
CA ALA A 59 -20.06 -14.27 2.28
C ALA A 59 -19.68 -15.73 2.61
N ILE A 60 -18.40 -16.09 2.47
CA ILE A 60 -17.90 -17.44 2.82
C ILE A 60 -18.14 -17.77 4.29
N LYS A 61 -17.78 -16.86 5.20
CA LYS A 61 -17.94 -17.04 6.66
C LYS A 61 -19.40 -17.23 7.07
N SER A 62 -20.34 -16.61 6.35
CA SER A 62 -21.78 -16.80 6.57
C SER A 62 -22.34 -18.15 6.08
N GLY A 63 -21.47 -19.04 5.58
CA GLY A 63 -21.86 -20.34 5.01
C GLY A 63 -22.36 -20.26 3.57
N LYS A 64 -22.30 -19.07 2.94
CA LYS A 64 -22.62 -18.91 1.53
C LYS A 64 -21.37 -19.12 0.69
N GLY A 65 -21.44 -20.03 -0.28
CA GLY A 65 -20.48 -20.06 -1.38
C GLY A 65 -19.74 -21.38 -1.56
N GLY A 66 -19.36 -22.10 -0.50
CA GLY A 66 -18.64 -23.37 -0.66
C GLY A 66 -17.47 -23.26 -1.66
N ARG A 67 -17.45 -24.13 -2.67
CA ARG A 67 -16.48 -24.07 -3.79
C ARG A 67 -16.53 -22.73 -4.55
N ASP A 68 -17.72 -22.30 -4.95
CA ASP A 68 -17.90 -21.11 -5.78
C ASP A 68 -17.55 -19.83 -5.03
N GLY A 69 -17.81 -19.80 -3.72
CA GLY A 69 -17.39 -18.72 -2.83
C GLY A 69 -15.88 -18.62 -2.74
N ALA A 70 -15.18 -19.75 -2.58
CA ALA A 70 -13.71 -19.76 -2.55
C ALA A 70 -13.10 -19.28 -3.87
N LEU A 71 -13.72 -19.59 -5.02
CA LEU A 71 -13.31 -19.05 -6.32
C LEU A 71 -13.61 -17.55 -6.43
N ALA A 72 -14.79 -17.10 -6.00
CA ALA A 72 -15.14 -15.67 -6.01
C ALA A 72 -14.20 -14.84 -5.12
N LEU A 73 -13.79 -15.37 -3.96
CA LEU A 73 -12.79 -14.71 -3.10
C LEU A 73 -11.42 -14.67 -3.79
N ALA A 74 -10.99 -15.76 -4.44
CA ALA A 74 -9.75 -15.76 -5.20
C ALA A 74 -9.77 -14.73 -6.36
N ASP A 75 -10.91 -14.59 -7.03
CA ASP A 75 -11.08 -13.60 -8.10
C ASP A 75 -11.05 -12.18 -7.54
N ALA A 76 -11.68 -11.91 -6.39
CA ALA A 76 -11.59 -10.62 -5.72
C ALA A 76 -10.15 -10.26 -5.29
N GLU A 77 -9.40 -11.22 -4.72
CA GLU A 77 -7.99 -11.04 -4.35
C GLU A 77 -7.11 -10.74 -5.59
N SER A 78 -7.35 -11.42 -6.70
CA SER A 78 -6.62 -11.25 -7.98
C SER A 78 -6.95 -9.92 -8.68
N ASP A 79 -8.22 -9.51 -8.65
CA ASP A 79 -8.66 -8.21 -9.16
C ASP A 79 -8.03 -7.07 -8.34
N MET A 80 -8.03 -7.20 -7.01
CA MET A 80 -7.36 -6.22 -6.14
C MET A 80 -5.85 -6.20 -6.37
N ALA A 81 -5.19 -7.35 -6.53
CA ALA A 81 -3.78 -7.40 -6.89
C ALA A 81 -3.50 -6.60 -8.18
N THR A 82 -4.37 -6.69 -9.18
CA THR A 82 -4.24 -5.91 -10.42
C THR A 82 -4.39 -4.41 -10.19
N ARG A 83 -5.37 -3.99 -9.37
CA ARG A 83 -5.59 -2.57 -9.04
C ARG A 83 -4.43 -1.98 -8.24
N ILE A 84 -3.93 -2.71 -7.24
CA ILE A 84 -2.79 -2.30 -6.43
C ILE A 84 -1.54 -2.10 -7.32
N ARG A 85 -1.28 -3.01 -8.28
CA ARG A 85 -0.18 -2.82 -9.25
C ARG A 85 -0.39 -1.63 -10.17
N ALA A 86 -1.62 -1.32 -10.54
CA ALA A 86 -1.88 -0.13 -11.35
C ALA A 86 -1.50 1.15 -10.56
N SER A 87 -1.82 1.19 -9.27
CA SER A 87 -1.51 2.31 -8.38
C SER A 87 -0.04 2.40 -7.94
N HIS A 88 0.78 1.38 -8.18
CA HIS A 88 2.23 1.45 -7.97
C HIS A 88 2.87 2.63 -8.72
N GLY A 89 2.38 2.95 -9.92
CA GLY A 89 2.89 4.05 -10.73
C GLY A 89 2.37 5.43 -10.31
N ASP A 90 1.41 5.47 -9.39
CA ASP A 90 0.73 6.70 -8.95
C ASP A 90 1.28 7.25 -7.63
N VAL A 91 2.17 6.48 -6.96
CA VAL A 91 2.85 6.92 -5.74
C VAL A 91 4.26 7.41 -6.04
N ASP A 92 4.62 8.54 -5.43
CA ASP A 92 5.94 9.16 -5.63
C ASP A 92 7.00 8.56 -4.71
N ALA A 93 6.63 8.09 -3.52
CA ALA A 93 7.52 7.47 -2.55
C ALA A 93 7.94 6.04 -3.00
N PRO A 94 9.23 5.80 -3.31
CA PRO A 94 9.67 4.50 -3.85
C PRO A 94 9.49 3.33 -2.86
N ALA A 95 9.53 3.61 -1.56
CA ALA A 95 9.29 2.61 -0.52
C ALA A 95 7.82 2.13 -0.55
N MET A 96 6.88 3.07 -0.64
CA MET A 96 5.45 2.76 -0.74
C MET A 96 5.13 2.03 -2.04
N ALA A 97 5.74 2.43 -3.17
CA ALA A 97 5.64 1.69 -4.43
C ALA A 97 6.08 0.23 -4.25
N GLY A 98 7.24 0.01 -3.61
CA GLY A 98 7.74 -1.33 -3.31
C GLY A 98 6.80 -2.17 -2.44
N ASP A 99 6.17 -1.54 -1.44
CA ASP A 99 5.19 -2.22 -0.59
C ASP A 99 3.87 -2.50 -1.31
N LEU A 100 3.38 -1.61 -2.18
CA LEU A 100 2.22 -1.87 -3.04
C LEU A 100 2.48 -3.09 -3.96
N GLU A 101 3.65 -3.18 -4.60
CA GLU A 101 3.98 -4.35 -5.43
C GLU A 101 4.06 -5.64 -4.61
N ARG A 102 4.64 -5.57 -3.40
CA ARG A 102 4.72 -6.72 -2.48
C ARG A 102 3.33 -7.16 -2.02
N TRP A 103 2.44 -6.22 -1.73
CA TRP A 103 1.04 -6.51 -1.38
C TRP A 103 0.32 -7.17 -2.56
N ALA A 104 0.40 -6.59 -3.76
CA ALA A 104 -0.23 -7.16 -4.94
C ALA A 104 0.28 -8.56 -5.28
N SER A 105 1.59 -8.79 -5.18
CA SER A 105 2.19 -10.11 -5.39
C SER A 105 1.75 -11.12 -4.34
N GLY A 106 1.64 -10.71 -3.08
CA GLY A 106 1.08 -11.54 -2.02
C GLY A 106 -0.38 -11.93 -2.28
N ALA A 107 -1.22 -10.96 -2.62
CA ALA A 107 -2.63 -11.17 -2.91
C ALA A 107 -2.86 -12.12 -4.10
N GLU A 108 -2.09 -11.95 -5.19
CA GLU A 108 -2.17 -12.84 -6.35
C GLU A 108 -1.73 -14.28 -5.99
N GLN A 109 -0.71 -14.43 -5.14
CA GLN A 109 -0.26 -15.75 -4.70
C GLN A 109 -1.31 -16.44 -3.83
N ILE A 110 -2.00 -15.70 -2.95
CA ILE A 110 -3.14 -16.22 -2.17
C ILE A 110 -4.26 -16.67 -3.11
N ALA A 111 -4.63 -15.84 -4.09
CA ALA A 111 -5.67 -16.13 -5.07
C ALA A 111 -5.37 -17.42 -5.85
N GLN A 112 -4.16 -17.54 -6.41
CA GLN A 112 -3.71 -18.75 -7.11
C GLN A 112 -3.77 -19.98 -6.21
N SER A 113 -3.30 -19.83 -4.97
CA SER A 113 -3.33 -20.90 -3.99
C SER A 113 -4.75 -21.37 -3.65
N ARG A 114 -5.72 -20.46 -3.56
CA ARG A 114 -7.13 -20.81 -3.38
C ARG A 114 -7.69 -21.56 -4.60
N ARG A 115 -7.39 -21.08 -5.81
CA ARG A 115 -7.81 -21.76 -7.07
C ARG A 115 -7.23 -23.16 -7.15
N ASP A 116 -5.96 -23.34 -6.81
CA ASP A 116 -5.30 -24.64 -6.78
C ASP A 116 -5.93 -25.57 -5.75
N GLN A 117 -6.23 -25.07 -4.55
CA GLN A 117 -6.91 -25.85 -3.52
C GLN A 117 -8.29 -26.30 -3.99
N VAL A 118 -9.06 -25.40 -4.59
CA VAL A 118 -10.37 -25.71 -5.15
C VAL A 118 -10.26 -26.76 -6.27
N ASN A 119 -9.28 -26.63 -7.16
CA ASN A 119 -9.15 -27.51 -8.32
C ASN A 119 -8.43 -28.85 -8.03
N ASN A 120 -7.92 -29.06 -6.83
CA ASN A 120 -7.24 -30.30 -6.45
C ASN A 120 -8.22 -31.31 -5.84
N PRO A 121 -8.59 -32.38 -6.56
CA PRO A 121 -9.53 -33.39 -6.05
C PRO A 121 -8.96 -34.25 -4.92
N ASN A 122 -7.63 -34.22 -4.71
CA ASN A 122 -6.94 -35.03 -3.70
C ASN A 122 -6.72 -34.29 -2.38
N ARG A 123 -7.26 -33.08 -2.23
CA ARG A 123 -6.99 -32.22 -1.08
C ARG A 123 -8.21 -32.10 -0.18
N SER A 124 -8.02 -32.35 1.11
CA SER A 124 -9.04 -32.13 2.12
C SER A 124 -9.09 -30.66 2.53
N ILE A 125 -10.26 -30.20 2.97
CA ILE A 125 -10.42 -28.87 3.56
C ILE A 125 -9.62 -28.73 4.86
N THR A 126 -9.32 -29.85 5.52
CA THR A 126 -8.56 -29.91 6.78
C THR A 126 -7.05 -29.94 6.57
N ASP A 127 -6.59 -30.01 5.32
CA ASP A 127 -5.16 -30.04 5.04
C ASP A 127 -4.53 -28.69 5.41
N PRO A 128 -3.26 -28.68 5.88
CA PRO A 128 -2.55 -27.45 6.12
C PRO A 128 -2.59 -26.53 4.90
N ALA A 129 -2.62 -25.22 5.19
CA ALA A 129 -2.56 -24.21 4.15
C ALA A 129 -1.35 -24.48 3.24
N PRO A 130 -1.54 -24.47 1.91
CA PRO A 130 -0.42 -24.64 0.97
C PRO A 130 0.62 -23.55 1.20
N ARG A 131 1.87 -23.87 0.88
CA ARG A 131 3.00 -22.95 1.05
C ARG A 131 2.76 -21.58 0.40
N GLY A 132 2.21 -21.55 -0.81
CA GLY A 132 1.86 -20.31 -1.51
C GLY A 132 0.85 -19.44 -0.76
N TYR A 133 -0.13 -20.04 -0.08
CA TYR A 133 -1.05 -19.28 0.78
C TYR A 133 -0.29 -18.64 1.94
N ALA A 134 0.54 -19.40 2.65
CA ALA A 134 1.27 -18.91 3.81
C ALA A 134 2.28 -17.80 3.44
N GLU A 135 3.03 -18.00 2.36
CA GLU A 135 4.00 -17.01 1.84
C GLU A 135 3.28 -15.75 1.34
N GLY A 136 2.17 -15.91 0.61
CA GLY A 136 1.38 -14.79 0.09
C GLY A 136 0.73 -13.98 1.22
N SER A 137 0.20 -14.65 2.24
CA SER A 137 -0.36 -14.02 3.44
C SER A 137 0.70 -13.24 4.22
N LEU A 138 1.88 -13.82 4.43
CA LEU A 138 2.97 -13.11 5.11
C LEU A 138 3.45 -11.89 4.30
N SER A 139 3.59 -12.04 2.99
CA SER A 139 3.96 -10.93 2.09
C SER A 139 2.96 -9.80 2.15
N THR A 140 1.67 -10.13 2.08
CA THR A 140 0.55 -9.17 2.16
C THR A 140 0.53 -8.45 3.50
N GLN A 141 0.60 -9.19 4.61
CA GLN A 141 0.56 -8.61 5.97
C GLN A 141 1.76 -7.69 6.22
N THR A 142 2.96 -8.10 5.79
CA THR A 142 4.18 -7.29 5.95
C THR A 142 4.07 -5.98 5.17
N ALA A 143 3.62 -6.04 3.91
CA ALA A 143 3.45 -4.85 3.08
C ALA A 143 2.38 -3.91 3.64
N ILE A 144 1.22 -4.43 4.04
CA ILE A 144 0.16 -3.63 4.67
C ILE A 144 0.67 -2.95 5.95
N ALA A 145 1.45 -3.65 6.78
CA ALA A 145 1.99 -3.07 8.00
C ALA A 145 2.93 -1.88 7.71
N SER A 146 3.81 -2.02 6.71
CA SER A 146 4.69 -0.93 6.26
C SER A 146 3.92 0.25 5.68
N LEU A 147 2.86 -0.01 4.91
CA LEU A 147 1.98 1.05 4.37
C LEU A 147 1.21 1.78 5.48
N VAL A 148 0.77 1.08 6.53
CA VAL A 148 0.14 1.72 7.70
C VAL A 148 1.15 2.53 8.51
N GLU A 149 2.41 2.08 8.62
CA GLU A 149 3.47 2.84 9.27
C GLU A 149 3.77 4.15 8.51
N ALA A 150 3.79 4.08 7.17
CA ALA A 150 3.94 5.25 6.30
C ALA A 150 2.70 6.17 6.30
N CYS A 151 1.51 5.60 6.41
CA CYS A 151 0.23 6.31 6.38
C CYS A 151 -0.64 5.99 7.62
N PRO A 152 -0.35 6.58 8.80
CA PRO A 152 -0.98 6.20 10.06
C PRO A 152 -2.50 6.43 10.11
N GLU A 153 -3.00 7.38 9.32
CA GLU A 153 -4.43 7.70 9.24
C GLU A 153 -5.19 6.74 8.28
N ALA A 154 -4.47 5.96 7.47
CA ALA A 154 -5.06 4.99 6.57
C ALA A 154 -5.65 3.83 7.40
N ARG A 155 -6.96 3.62 7.28
CA ARG A 155 -7.64 2.53 7.97
C ARG A 155 -7.19 1.20 7.41
N GLN A 156 -6.49 0.39 8.21
CA GLN A 156 -5.96 -0.89 7.75
C GLN A 156 -7.07 -1.80 7.14
N PRO A 157 -6.72 -2.65 6.17
CA PRO A 157 -7.61 -3.69 5.69
C PRO A 157 -7.93 -4.71 6.79
N ASN A 158 -9.14 -5.26 6.76
CA ASN A 158 -9.53 -6.40 7.59
C ASN A 158 -8.79 -7.65 7.09
N THR A 159 -7.58 -7.89 7.59
CA THR A 159 -6.81 -9.08 7.28
C THR A 159 -7.21 -10.22 8.22
N ASN A 160 -8.34 -10.87 7.93
CA ASN A 160 -8.68 -12.16 8.55
C ASN A 160 -8.26 -13.30 7.60
N ALA A 161 -7.00 -13.29 7.18
CA ALA A 161 -6.39 -14.33 6.35
C ALA A 161 -5.88 -15.50 7.18
#